data_AF-A0A6H9LRS7-F1
#
_entry.id   AF-A0A6H9LRS7-F1
#
_cell.length_a   1.000
_cell.length_b   1.000
_cell.length_c   1.000
_cell.angle_alpha   90.00
_cell.angle_beta   90.00
_cell.angle_gamma   90.00
#
_symmetry.space_group_name_H-M   'P 1'
#
loop_
_entity.id
_entity.type
_entity.pdbx_description
1 polymer ?
#
loop_
_entity_poly.entity_id
_entity_poly.type
_entity_poly.pdbx_seq_one_letter_code
_entity_poly.pdbx_strand_id
1 'polypeptide(L)'
;MKIKNKLIFGLLCCAALVIGGCIVSGTFVVVESFSFTPNNGFYVDWIDLTDNEDWEDHRENIDDIELVGFELWVTNNDPVDWSFYAFMDEYDTTCVDRTCAEGSTTKFLVFDTLNVPGSTGSQSVKLVSYAESFNHIANLTQIQQMVLDGTFNFYGFVDGGSGSINVIDSIKVIITVNASDT
;
A
#
# COMPACT_ATOMS: atom_id res chain seq x y z
N MET A 1 34.99 -40.02 35.53
CA MET A 1 33.54 -40.03 35.20
C MET A 1 32.94 -38.65 34.86
N LYS A 2 33.65 -37.51 34.97
CA LYS A 2 33.07 -36.17 34.79
C LYS A 2 33.04 -35.62 33.35
N ILE A 3 33.80 -36.22 32.42
CA ILE A 3 33.92 -35.72 31.03
C ILE A 3 32.74 -36.16 30.15
N LYS A 4 32.19 -37.36 30.38
CA LYS A 4 31.04 -37.90 29.60
C LYS A 4 29.78 -37.04 29.76
N ASN A 5 29.53 -36.49 30.95
CA ASN A 5 28.35 -35.66 31.20
C ASN A 5 28.41 -34.29 30.52
N LYS A 6 29.61 -33.73 30.29
CA LYS A 6 29.77 -32.45 29.57
C LYS A 6 29.53 -32.60 28.07
N LEU A 7 29.93 -33.75 27.51
CA LEU A 7 29.75 -34.08 26.09
C LEU A 7 28.28 -34.32 25.73
N ILE A 8 27.54 -35.01 26.60
CA ILE A 8 26.10 -35.25 26.42
C ILE A 8 25.31 -33.94 26.50
N PHE A 9 25.67 -33.03 27.42
CA PHE A 9 25.00 -31.74 27.56
C PHE A 9 25.24 -30.82 26.35
N GLY A 10 26.47 -30.80 25.82
CA GLY A 10 26.78 -30.04 24.59
C GLY A 10 26.02 -30.54 23.36
N LEU A 11 25.91 -31.87 23.21
CA LEU A 11 25.16 -32.47 22.10
C LEU A 11 23.65 -32.17 22.20
N LEU A 12 23.09 -32.14 23.42
CA LEU A 12 21.70 -31.76 23.67
C LEU A 12 21.41 -30.29 23.33
N CYS A 13 22.34 -29.38 23.64
CA CYS A 13 22.20 -27.97 23.24
C CYS A 13 22.30 -27.77 21.72
N CYS A 14 23.20 -28.47 21.03
CA CYS A 14 23.28 -28.42 19.58
C CYS A 14 22.05 -29.06 18.92
N ALA A 15 21.54 -30.18 19.44
CA ALA A 15 20.31 -30.78 18.96
C ALA A 15 19.10 -29.86 19.19
N ALA A 16 19.03 -29.17 20.33
CA ALA A 16 17.98 -28.18 20.60
C ALA A 16 18.06 -26.95 19.67
N LEU A 17 19.26 -26.53 19.25
CA LEU A 17 19.44 -25.46 18.25
C LEU A 17 19.08 -25.91 16.83
N VAL A 18 19.31 -27.17 16.49
CA VAL A 18 18.93 -27.73 15.18
C VAL A 18 17.43 -28.04 15.11
N ILE A 19 16.83 -28.49 16.21
CA ILE A 19 15.37 -28.73 16.31
C ILE A 19 14.61 -27.41 16.48
N GLY A 20 15.24 -26.40 17.09
CA GLY A 20 14.64 -25.09 17.31
C GLY A 20 14.50 -24.23 16.05
N GLY A 21 15.13 -24.62 14.93
CA GLY A 21 15.19 -23.83 13.71
C GLY A 21 15.95 -22.51 13.92
N CYS A 22 16.85 -22.15 13.01
CA CYS A 22 17.17 -20.72 12.90
C CYS A 22 15.98 -20.09 12.19
N ILE A 23 15.05 -19.50 12.95
CA ILE A 23 14.02 -18.63 12.36
C ILE A 23 14.78 -17.46 11.73
N VAL A 24 14.87 -17.45 10.41
CA VAL A 24 15.44 -16.33 9.66
C VAL A 24 14.27 -15.36 9.46
N SER A 25 14.20 -14.33 10.30
CA SER A 25 13.28 -13.22 10.11
C SER A 25 13.95 -12.14 9.25
N GLY A 26 13.27 -11.67 8.21
CA GLY A 26 13.72 -10.60 7.33
C GLY A 26 12.62 -9.57 7.09
N THR A 27 13.04 -8.38 6.66
CA THR A 27 12.12 -7.34 6.19
C THR A 27 12.42 -7.09 4.72
N PHE A 28 11.38 -7.04 3.88
CA PHE A 28 11.50 -6.69 2.47
C PHE A 28 10.50 -5.58 2.10
N VAL A 29 10.68 -4.99 0.93
CA VAL A 29 9.87 -3.86 0.46
C VAL A 29 9.24 -4.22 -0.87
N VAL A 30 7.92 -4.19 -0.94
CA VAL A 30 7.15 -4.34 -2.18
C VAL A 30 6.76 -2.96 -2.68
N VAL A 31 7.02 -2.72 -3.97
CA VAL A 31 6.72 -1.45 -4.62
C VAL A 31 5.79 -1.72 -5.80
N GLU A 32 4.60 -1.15 -5.75
CA GLU A 32 3.61 -1.26 -6.82
C GLU A 32 3.30 0.14 -7.36
N SER A 33 3.26 0.30 -8.68
CA SER A 33 3.04 1.60 -9.33
C SER A 33 1.87 1.52 -10.29
N PHE A 34 0.93 2.44 -10.17
CA PHE A 34 -0.24 2.51 -11.01
C PHE A 34 -0.48 3.92 -11.53
N SER A 35 -1.11 3.96 -12.71
CA SER A 35 -1.50 5.17 -13.40
C SER A 35 -2.98 5.09 -13.71
N PHE A 36 -3.70 6.18 -13.46
CA PHE A 36 -5.13 6.18 -13.70
C PHE A 36 -5.46 6.73 -15.07
N THR A 37 -6.51 6.17 -15.68
CA THR A 37 -7.19 6.88 -16.76
C THR A 37 -8.12 7.92 -16.16
N PRO A 38 -7.96 9.22 -16.46
CA PRO A 38 -8.82 10.26 -15.89
C PRO A 38 -10.29 10.04 -16.25
N ASN A 39 -11.17 9.97 -15.25
CA ASN A 39 -12.61 9.84 -15.45
C ASN A 39 -13.38 10.86 -14.60
N ASN A 40 -13.46 12.10 -15.06
CA ASN A 40 -14.25 13.18 -14.43
C ASN A 40 -14.03 13.34 -12.91
N GLY A 41 -12.75 13.38 -12.49
CA GLY A 41 -12.40 13.51 -11.07
C GLY A 41 -12.63 12.24 -10.24
N PHE A 42 -12.89 11.11 -10.90
CA PHE A 42 -12.84 9.78 -10.31
C PHE A 42 -11.70 8.98 -10.95
N TYR A 43 -11.02 8.22 -10.12
CA TYR A 43 -9.90 7.38 -10.49
C TYR A 43 -10.09 6.01 -9.84
N VAL A 44 -9.89 4.94 -10.59
CA VAL A 44 -10.02 3.58 -10.09
C VAL A 44 -8.89 2.72 -10.64
N ASP A 45 -8.37 1.85 -9.78
CA ASP A 45 -7.53 0.74 -10.21
C ASP A 45 -7.82 -0.50 -9.35
N TRP A 46 -7.54 -1.68 -9.92
CA TRP A 46 -7.65 -2.98 -9.28
C TRP A 46 -6.24 -3.52 -9.08
N ILE A 47 -5.76 -3.49 -7.85
CA ILE A 47 -4.39 -3.85 -7.51
C ILE A 47 -4.37 -5.32 -7.10
N ASP A 48 -3.51 -6.08 -7.76
CA ASP A 48 -3.20 -7.47 -7.44
C ASP A 48 -1.70 -7.58 -7.16
N LEU A 49 -1.34 -7.63 -5.87
CA LEU A 49 0.05 -7.79 -5.45
C LEU A 49 0.56 -9.21 -5.73
N THR A 50 -0.32 -10.19 -6.00
CA THR A 50 0.11 -11.56 -6.28
C THR A 50 0.80 -11.69 -7.64
N ASP A 51 0.64 -10.70 -8.52
CA ASP A 51 1.41 -10.58 -9.76
C ASP A 51 2.80 -9.94 -9.56
N ASN A 52 3.10 -9.41 -8.36
CA ASN A 52 4.39 -8.81 -8.04
C ASN A 52 5.40 -9.89 -7.60
N GLU A 53 6.57 -9.94 -8.25
CA GLU A 53 7.60 -10.96 -8.01
C GLU A 53 8.08 -10.99 -6.55
N ASP A 54 8.32 -9.82 -5.94
CA ASP A 54 8.78 -9.73 -4.54
C ASP A 54 7.71 -10.23 -3.57
N TRP A 55 6.44 -9.98 -3.87
CA TRP A 55 5.31 -10.46 -3.07
C TRP A 55 5.15 -11.97 -3.21
N GLU A 56 5.10 -12.49 -4.43
CA GLU A 56 4.89 -13.92 -4.69
C GLU A 56 6.02 -14.78 -4.12
N ASP A 57 7.28 -14.32 -4.21
CA ASP A 57 8.45 -15.01 -3.66
C ASP A 57 8.39 -15.19 -2.13
N HIS A 58 7.66 -14.32 -1.43
CA HIS A 58 7.62 -14.30 0.03
C HIS A 58 6.23 -14.55 0.62
N ARG A 59 5.20 -14.74 -0.21
CA ARG A 59 3.78 -14.79 0.22
C ARG A 59 3.51 -15.77 1.35
N GLU A 60 4.10 -16.97 1.29
CA GLU A 60 3.91 -18.02 2.31
C GLU A 60 4.59 -17.69 3.65
N ASN A 61 5.52 -16.73 3.64
CA ASN A 61 6.36 -16.36 4.76
C ASN A 61 6.00 -14.99 5.35
N ILE A 62 4.98 -14.30 4.82
CA ILE A 62 4.54 -12.99 5.33
C ILE A 62 3.91 -13.18 6.71
N ASP A 63 4.53 -12.62 7.73
CA ASP A 63 4.00 -12.61 9.10
C ASP A 63 3.04 -11.43 9.29
N ASP A 64 3.49 -10.23 8.90
CA ASP A 64 2.75 -8.99 9.02
C ASP A 64 3.23 -7.91 8.04
N ILE A 65 2.32 -6.95 7.77
CA ILE A 65 2.63 -5.73 7.03
C ILE A 65 3.03 -4.64 8.03
N GLU A 66 4.32 -4.33 8.11
CA GLU A 66 4.85 -3.37 9.08
C GLU A 66 4.38 -1.95 8.78
N LEU A 67 4.50 -1.53 7.51
CA LEU A 67 4.13 -0.19 7.06
C LEU A 67 3.57 -0.23 5.64
N VAL A 68 2.61 0.66 5.39
CA VAL A 68 2.13 0.97 4.04
C VAL A 68 2.20 2.48 3.90
N GLY A 69 2.91 2.95 2.87
CA GLY A 69 2.97 4.35 2.51
C GLY A 69 2.83 4.53 1.00
N PHE A 70 2.73 5.78 0.57
CA PHE A 70 2.46 6.07 -0.83
C PHE A 70 3.32 7.23 -1.33
N GLU A 71 3.67 7.21 -2.60
CA GLU A 71 4.13 8.39 -3.33
C GLU A 71 3.06 8.77 -4.33
N LEU A 72 2.61 10.02 -4.30
CA LEU A 72 1.58 10.52 -5.21
C LEU A 72 2.15 11.66 -6.03
N TRP A 73 1.96 11.57 -7.34
CA TRP A 73 2.23 12.66 -8.26
C TRP A 73 0.92 13.17 -8.83
N VAL A 74 0.56 14.41 -8.49
CA VAL A 74 -0.70 15.02 -8.90
C VAL A 74 -0.45 16.32 -9.64
N THR A 75 -1.07 16.45 -10.81
CA THR A 75 -1.04 17.67 -11.62
C THR A 75 -2.42 18.32 -11.66
N ASN A 76 -2.48 19.55 -11.18
CA ASN A 76 -3.62 20.45 -11.30
C ASN A 76 -3.41 21.42 -12.46
N ASN A 77 -4.29 21.33 -13.46
CA ASN A 77 -4.31 22.26 -14.60
C ASN A 77 -5.38 23.35 -14.45
N ASP A 78 -6.20 23.30 -13.39
CA ASP A 78 -7.22 24.30 -13.08
C ASP A 78 -6.62 25.45 -12.25
N PRO A 79 -7.03 26.71 -12.44
CA PRO A 79 -6.61 27.82 -11.57
C PRO A 79 -7.15 27.74 -10.13
N VAL A 80 -8.07 26.82 -9.84
CA VAL A 80 -8.67 26.64 -8.51
C VAL A 80 -8.01 25.47 -7.76
N ASP A 81 -7.80 25.64 -6.46
CA ASP A 81 -7.39 24.57 -5.56
C ASP A 81 -8.46 23.46 -5.53
N TRP A 82 -8.04 22.21 -5.40
CA TRP A 82 -8.96 21.09 -5.17
C TRP A 82 -8.43 20.16 -4.10
N SER A 83 -9.33 19.30 -3.61
CA SER A 83 -9.04 18.29 -2.61
C SER A 83 -9.11 16.91 -3.23
N PHE A 84 -8.10 16.10 -2.95
CA PHE A 84 -8.04 14.69 -3.32
C PHE A 84 -8.34 13.82 -2.11
N TYR A 85 -9.18 12.81 -2.31
CA TYR A 85 -9.51 11.78 -1.34
C TYR A 85 -9.21 10.43 -1.95
N ALA A 86 -8.69 9.50 -1.15
CA ALA A 86 -8.54 8.13 -1.60
C ALA A 86 -9.20 7.16 -0.65
N PHE A 87 -9.65 6.05 -1.22
CA PHE A 87 -10.28 4.97 -0.51
C PHE A 87 -9.72 3.65 -1.02
N MET A 88 -9.75 2.65 -0.16
CA MET A 88 -9.51 1.25 -0.51
C MET A 88 -10.75 0.44 -0.22
N ASP A 89 -10.89 -0.66 -0.94
CA ASP A 89 -12.06 -1.53 -0.89
C ASP A 89 -11.70 -2.95 -1.30
N GLU A 90 -12.59 -3.90 -1.01
CA GLU A 90 -12.47 -5.28 -1.47
C GLU A 90 -12.29 -5.34 -2.99
N TYR A 91 -11.52 -6.32 -3.44
CA TYR A 91 -11.19 -6.49 -4.85
C TYR A 91 -12.45 -6.85 -5.67
N ASP A 92 -12.81 -5.97 -6.59
CA ASP A 92 -13.95 -6.12 -7.50
C ASP A 92 -13.67 -5.48 -8.85
N THR A 93 -13.29 -6.29 -9.83
CA THR A 93 -13.01 -5.88 -11.22
C THR A 93 -14.24 -5.38 -11.96
N THR A 94 -15.44 -5.59 -11.43
CA THR A 94 -16.69 -5.09 -12.03
C THR A 94 -16.98 -3.65 -11.64
N CYS A 95 -16.35 -3.16 -10.56
CA CYS A 95 -16.49 -1.78 -10.12
C CYS A 95 -15.57 -0.85 -10.92
N VAL A 96 -16.11 -0.25 -11.98
CA VAL A 96 -15.36 0.58 -12.96
C VAL A 96 -15.65 2.07 -12.86
N ASP A 97 -16.61 2.49 -12.02
CA ASP A 97 -17.11 3.86 -12.01
C ASP A 97 -17.39 4.41 -10.60
N ARG A 98 -17.70 5.70 -10.54
CA ARG A 98 -17.97 6.39 -9.29
C ARG A 98 -19.20 5.83 -8.57
N THR A 99 -20.23 5.42 -9.30
CA THR A 99 -21.50 4.95 -8.71
C THR A 99 -21.33 3.62 -7.99
N CYS A 100 -20.56 2.68 -8.55
CA CYS A 100 -20.24 1.43 -7.84
C CYS A 100 -19.41 1.71 -6.58
N ALA A 101 -18.38 2.57 -6.68
CA ALA A 101 -17.51 2.89 -5.55
C ALA A 101 -18.27 3.63 -4.43
N GLU A 102 -19.22 4.50 -4.76
CA GLU A 102 -20.11 5.17 -3.79
C GLU A 102 -21.14 4.21 -3.17
N GLY A 103 -21.54 3.16 -3.88
CA GLY A 103 -22.45 2.12 -3.38
C GLY A 103 -21.78 1.06 -2.50
N SER A 104 -20.44 0.98 -2.51
CA SER A 104 -19.70 0.01 -1.70
C SER A 104 -19.85 0.25 -0.19
N THR A 105 -20.09 -0.83 0.54
CA THR A 105 -20.21 -0.84 2.01
C THR A 105 -18.93 -1.22 2.73
N THR A 106 -17.95 -1.74 2.00
CA THR A 106 -16.65 -2.24 2.49
C THR A 106 -15.54 -1.22 2.30
N LYS A 107 -15.76 -0.22 1.44
CA LYS A 107 -14.85 0.89 1.20
C LYS A 107 -14.55 1.69 2.46
N PHE A 108 -13.28 2.01 2.68
CA PHE A 108 -12.82 2.87 3.79
C PHE A 108 -11.80 3.92 3.33
N LEU A 109 -11.68 5.01 4.10
CA LEU A 109 -10.83 6.15 3.77
C LEU A 109 -9.35 5.79 3.95
N VAL A 110 -8.55 6.09 2.93
CA VAL A 110 -7.08 5.94 2.92
C VAL A 110 -6.41 7.28 3.03
N PHE A 111 -6.82 8.27 2.24
CA PHE A 111 -6.28 9.64 2.33
C PHE A 111 -7.36 10.62 2.77
N ASP A 112 -7.19 11.17 3.96
CA ASP A 112 -8.02 12.27 4.44
C ASP A 112 -7.49 13.60 3.87
N THR A 113 -8.14 14.08 2.81
CA THR A 113 -7.96 15.39 2.18
C THR A 113 -6.50 15.78 1.87
N LEU A 114 -6.07 15.54 0.63
CA LEU A 114 -4.86 16.13 0.07
C LEU A 114 -5.21 17.39 -0.72
N ASN A 115 -4.75 18.56 -0.25
CA ASN A 115 -4.94 19.82 -0.97
C ASN A 115 -3.94 19.97 -2.11
N VAL A 116 -4.46 20.14 -3.32
CA VAL A 116 -3.69 20.33 -4.55
C VAL A 116 -3.87 21.79 -5.00
N PRO A 117 -2.81 22.61 -4.97
CA PRO A 117 -2.93 24.03 -5.29
C PRO A 117 -3.29 24.24 -6.77
N GLY A 118 -4.06 25.30 -7.03
CA GLY A 118 -4.41 25.82 -8.34
C GLY A 118 -3.18 26.18 -9.18
N SER A 119 -3.31 26.04 -10.50
CA SER A 119 -2.30 26.49 -11.45
C SER A 119 -2.28 28.01 -11.56
N THR A 120 -1.08 28.60 -11.53
CA THR A 120 -0.87 30.05 -11.74
C THR A 120 -0.25 30.33 -13.11
N GLY A 121 -0.63 29.58 -14.14
CA GLY A 121 -0.26 29.86 -15.53
C GLY A 121 -0.17 28.63 -16.43
N SER A 122 0.59 27.62 -16.02
CA SER A 122 0.81 26.41 -16.83
C SER A 122 0.23 25.17 -16.15
N GLN A 123 0.86 24.72 -15.07
CA GLN A 123 0.45 23.55 -14.29
C GLN A 123 0.91 23.74 -12.85
N SER A 124 0.16 23.22 -11.90
CA SER A 124 0.58 23.10 -10.50
C SER A 124 0.80 21.62 -10.21
N VAL A 125 1.97 21.28 -9.69
CA VAL A 125 2.33 19.90 -9.36
C VAL A 125 2.44 19.77 -7.85
N LYS A 126 1.75 18.79 -7.29
CA LYS A 126 1.90 18.37 -5.90
C LYS A 126 2.49 16.97 -5.88
N LEU A 127 3.72 16.88 -5.37
CA LEU A 127 4.33 15.62 -4.96
C LEU A 127 4.01 15.38 -3.49
N VAL A 128 3.47 14.22 -3.18
CA VAL A 128 3.41 13.67 -1.82
C VAL A 128 4.48 12.59 -1.76
N SER A 129 5.52 12.83 -0.96
CA SER A 129 6.57 11.84 -0.74
C SER A 129 6.07 10.71 0.18
N TYR A 130 6.76 9.57 0.17
CA TYR A 130 6.50 8.46 1.09
C TYR A 130 6.37 8.92 2.55
N ALA A 131 7.33 9.71 3.03
CA ALA A 131 7.32 10.23 4.40
C ALA A 131 6.16 11.21 4.67
N GLU A 132 5.79 12.03 3.68
CA GLU A 132 4.66 12.96 3.80
C GLU A 132 3.32 12.23 3.82
N SER A 133 3.20 11.11 3.11
CA SER A 133 1.96 10.33 3.00
C SER A 133 1.40 9.92 4.35
N PHE A 134 2.25 9.62 5.34
CA PHE A 134 1.83 9.26 6.70
C PHE A 134 1.05 10.36 7.43
N ASN A 135 1.16 11.62 7.01
CA ASN A 135 0.33 12.70 7.58
C ASN A 135 -1.10 12.70 7.03
N HIS A 136 -1.34 11.99 5.93
CA HIS A 136 -2.62 11.94 5.24
C HIS A 136 -3.30 10.56 5.36
N ILE A 137 -2.54 9.52 5.70
CA ILE A 137 -3.07 8.16 5.83
C ILE A 137 -4.07 8.09 6.98
N ALA A 138 -5.28 7.66 6.65
CA ALA A 138 -6.30 7.22 7.58
C ALA A 138 -6.36 5.68 7.62
N ASN A 139 -6.84 5.13 8.73
CA ASN A 139 -7.15 3.69 8.85
C ASN A 139 -6.00 2.72 8.51
N LEU A 140 -4.76 3.04 8.91
CA LEU A 140 -3.56 2.24 8.60
C LEU A 140 -3.74 0.73 8.86
N THR A 141 -4.40 0.34 9.95
CA THR A 141 -4.66 -1.07 10.26
C THR A 141 -5.53 -1.77 9.20
N GLN A 142 -6.54 -1.08 8.65
CA GLN A 142 -7.38 -1.63 7.58
C GLN A 142 -6.60 -1.72 6.28
N ILE A 143 -5.74 -0.73 6.00
CA ILE A 143 -4.83 -0.76 4.83
C ILE A 143 -3.89 -1.95 4.93
N GLN A 144 -3.24 -2.15 6.07
CA GLN A 144 -2.33 -3.28 6.32
C GLN A 144 -3.02 -4.61 6.11
N GLN A 145 -4.24 -4.79 6.65
CA GLN A 145 -5.01 -6.01 6.46
C GLN A 145 -5.34 -6.24 4.98
N MET A 146 -5.79 -5.20 4.29
CA MET A 146 -6.19 -5.30 2.89
C MET A 146 -4.99 -5.54 1.96
N VAL A 147 -3.82 -4.97 2.28
CA VAL A 147 -2.57 -5.29 1.61
C VAL A 147 -2.16 -6.74 1.88
N LEU A 148 -2.29 -7.22 3.13
CA LEU A 148 -2.00 -8.61 3.50
C LEU A 148 -2.83 -9.61 2.70
N ASP A 149 -4.09 -9.27 2.40
CA ASP A 149 -4.98 -10.09 1.57
C ASP A 149 -4.50 -10.17 0.11
N GLY A 150 -3.63 -9.27 -0.33
CA GLY A 150 -2.91 -9.28 -1.61
C GLY A 150 -3.65 -8.61 -2.77
N THR A 151 -4.97 -8.50 -2.71
CA THR A 151 -5.79 -7.92 -3.78
C THR A 151 -6.77 -6.88 -3.24
N PHE A 152 -6.87 -5.72 -3.88
CA PHE A 152 -7.78 -4.66 -3.44
C PHE A 152 -8.08 -3.65 -4.55
N ASN A 153 -9.18 -2.92 -4.38
CA ASN A 153 -9.50 -1.76 -5.22
C ASN A 153 -8.95 -0.49 -4.58
N PHE A 154 -8.40 0.41 -5.39
CA PHE A 154 -8.03 1.76 -4.96
C PHE A 154 -8.84 2.79 -5.74
N TYR A 155 -9.54 3.65 -5.00
CA TYR A 155 -10.37 4.71 -5.57
C TYR A 155 -9.85 6.08 -5.19
N GLY A 156 -9.75 6.97 -6.17
CA GLY A 156 -9.43 8.38 -6.01
C GLY A 156 -10.63 9.27 -6.35
N PHE A 157 -10.89 10.28 -5.53
CA PHE A 157 -11.95 11.26 -5.71
C PHE A 157 -11.37 12.67 -5.66
N VAL A 158 -11.81 13.51 -6.58
CA VAL A 158 -11.51 14.94 -6.63
C VAL A 158 -12.76 15.70 -6.26
N ASP A 159 -12.61 16.65 -5.33
CA ASP A 159 -13.61 17.68 -5.07
C ASP A 159 -13.03 19.06 -5.34
N GLY A 160 -13.76 19.87 -6.10
CA GLY A 160 -13.32 21.17 -6.61
C GLY A 160 -12.85 21.18 -8.07
N GLY A 161 -12.61 22.38 -8.60
CA GLY A 161 -12.23 22.62 -9.99
C GLY A 161 -13.36 22.42 -11.02
N SER A 162 -13.03 22.62 -12.29
CA SER A 162 -13.95 22.50 -13.45
C SER A 162 -14.20 21.06 -13.91
N GLY A 163 -13.67 20.05 -13.22
CA GLY A 163 -14.00 18.63 -13.39
C GLY A 163 -13.38 17.91 -14.59
N SER A 164 -12.76 18.61 -15.55
CA SER A 164 -12.33 18.01 -16.84
C SER A 164 -10.83 18.09 -17.17
N ILE A 165 -9.98 18.65 -16.30
CA ILE A 165 -8.54 18.89 -16.62
C ILE A 165 -7.59 18.45 -15.50
N ASN A 166 -8.08 17.76 -14.47
CA ASN A 166 -7.25 17.34 -13.35
C ASN A 166 -6.73 15.94 -13.60
N VAL A 167 -5.44 15.71 -13.31
CA VAL A 167 -4.78 14.43 -13.59
C VAL A 167 -4.00 13.99 -12.35
N ILE A 168 -4.31 12.80 -11.86
CA ILE A 168 -3.38 12.05 -11.03
C ILE A 168 -2.50 11.27 -11.99
N ASP A 169 -1.25 11.67 -12.10
CA ASP A 169 -0.33 11.13 -13.11
C ASP A 169 0.10 9.71 -12.73
N SER A 170 0.45 9.51 -11.45
CA SER A 170 0.87 8.22 -10.94
C SER A 170 0.73 8.15 -9.43
N ILE A 171 0.41 6.98 -8.91
CA ILE A 171 0.57 6.63 -7.51
C ILE A 171 1.50 5.42 -7.42
N LYS A 172 2.36 5.43 -6.42
CA LYS A 172 3.16 4.31 -6.02
C LYS A 172 2.80 3.93 -4.59
N VAL A 173 2.49 2.66 -4.36
CA VAL A 173 2.35 2.10 -3.01
C VAL A 173 3.68 1.45 -2.65
N ILE A 174 4.17 1.75 -1.45
CA ILE A 174 5.39 1.20 -0.89
C ILE A 174 5.01 0.47 0.39
N ILE A 175 5.25 -0.84 0.41
CA ILE A 175 4.83 -1.75 1.47
C ILE A 175 6.09 -2.32 2.11
N THR A 176 6.25 -2.13 3.41
CA THR A 176 7.28 -2.80 4.19
C THR A 176 6.66 -4.04 4.84
N VAL A 177 7.23 -5.20 4.55
CA VAL A 177 6.72 -6.50 4.97
C VAL A 177 7.75 -7.19 5.86
N ASN A 178 7.29 -7.76 6.97
CA ASN A 178 8.08 -8.68 7.77
C ASN A 178 7.72 -10.11 7.39
N ALA A 179 8.76 -10.92 7.21
CA ALA A 179 8.62 -12.32 6.91
C ALA A 179 9.54 -13.17 7.77
N SER A 180 9.13 -14.40 8.04
CA SER A 180 9.97 -15.39 8.70
C SER A 180 9.79 -16.77 8.08
N ASP A 181 10.92 -17.44 7.86
CA ASP A 181 10.93 -18.86 7.50
C ASP A 181 10.80 -19.69 8.79
N THR A 182 9.80 -20.59 8.84
CA THR A 182 9.60 -21.56 9.93
C THR A 182 10.20 -22.92 9.66
#